data_AF-A0A024VWQ4-F1
#
_entry.id   AF-A0A024VWQ4-F1
#
_cell.length_a   1.000
_cell.length_b   1.000
_cell.length_c   1.000
_cell.angle_alpha   90.00
_cell.angle_beta   90.00
_cell.angle_gamma   90.00
#
_symmetry.space_group_name_H-M   'P 1'
#
loop_
_entity.id
_entity.type
_entity.pdbx_description
1 polymer ?
#
loop_
_entity_poly.entity_id
_entity_poly.type
_entity_poly.pdbx_seq_one_letter_code
_entity_poly.pdbx_strand_id
1 'polypeptide(L)'
;YAASKGAAQGLAAGIQAGKGVAIKSLEKLGVKYFWTGMSSEILKMNHYKEVANLTDVIYTAKLKVCDELTYDNFVNMCEQFDIKIGVYTEEVKNALLPKYAVPNALNRIVSEAETTAKEVFEAESTRIAAEITEQQTAVINATYSSWQIAITASVIAIVVIVLIMVIIYLILRYRRKKKMKKKLQYIKLLEE
;
A
#
# COMPACT_ATOMS: atom_id res chain seq x y z
N TYR A 1 6.67 -2.84 -11.24
CA TYR A 1 6.82 -3.65 -10.01
C TYR A 1 6.18 -2.99 -8.79
N ALA A 2 6.63 -1.80 -8.36
CA ALA A 2 6.03 -1.10 -7.22
C ALA A 2 4.52 -0.87 -7.38
N ALA A 3 4.09 -0.31 -8.51
CA ALA A 3 2.67 -0.09 -8.81
C ALA A 3 1.83 -1.39 -8.82
N SER A 4 2.36 -2.48 -9.37
CA SER A 4 1.66 -3.77 -9.40
C SER A 4 1.53 -4.41 -8.01
N LYS A 5 2.56 -4.24 -7.15
CA LYS A 5 2.51 -4.70 -5.76
C LYS A 5 1.57 -3.83 -4.92
N GLY A 6 1.61 -2.51 -5.12
CA GLY A 6 0.68 -1.56 -4.53
C GLY A 6 -0.76 -1.89 -4.88
N ALA A 7 -1.09 -2.05 -6.16
CA ALA A 7 -2.44 -2.42 -6.61
C ALA A 7 -2.94 -3.74 -6.00
N ALA A 8 -2.09 -4.76 -5.88
CA ALA A 8 -2.48 -6.04 -5.28
C ALA A 8 -2.80 -5.91 -3.78
N GLN A 9 -1.96 -5.18 -3.03
CA GLN A 9 -2.18 -4.95 -1.60
C GLN A 9 -3.35 -4.00 -1.35
N GLY A 10 -3.49 -2.95 -2.16
CA GLY A 10 -4.63 -2.06 -2.12
C GLY A 10 -5.95 -2.77 -2.41
N LEU A 11 -5.97 -3.73 -3.34
CA LEU A 11 -7.18 -4.52 -3.62
C LEU A 11 -7.58 -5.36 -2.40
N ALA A 12 -6.61 -6.04 -1.79
CA ALA A 12 -6.84 -6.82 -0.57
C ALA A 12 -7.35 -5.93 0.57
N ALA A 13 -6.72 -4.78 0.80
CA ALA A 13 -7.11 -3.82 1.82
C ALA A 13 -8.52 -3.24 1.57
N GLY A 14 -8.81 -2.84 0.33
CA GLY A 14 -10.11 -2.33 -0.08
C GLY A 14 -11.23 -3.35 0.12
N ILE A 15 -11.01 -4.61 -0.26
CA ILE A 15 -11.99 -5.68 -0.02
C ILE A 15 -12.26 -5.86 1.48
N GLN A 16 -11.22 -5.87 2.31
CA GLN A 16 -11.39 -6.01 3.76
C GLN A 16 -12.10 -4.81 4.39
N ALA A 17 -11.78 -3.59 3.94
CA ALA A 17 -12.47 -2.38 4.39
C ALA A 17 -13.95 -2.41 4.00
N GLY A 18 -14.27 -2.78 2.76
CA GLY A 18 -15.66 -2.95 2.30
C GLY A 18 -16.43 -3.99 3.11
N LYS A 19 -15.81 -5.14 3.43
CA LYS A 19 -16.41 -6.14 4.34
C LYS A 19 -16.67 -5.56 5.73
N GLY A 20 -15.74 -4.78 6.27
CA GLY A 20 -15.89 -4.12 7.56
C GLY A 20 -17.04 -3.12 7.59
N VAL A 21 -17.22 -2.33 6.52
CA VAL A 21 -18.38 -1.44 6.37
C VAL A 21 -19.67 -2.24 6.31
N ALA A 22 -19.73 -3.29 5.50
CA ALA A 22 -20.92 -4.12 5.37
C ALA A 22 -21.37 -4.72 6.71
N ILE A 23 -20.43 -5.26 7.49
CA ILE A 23 -20.69 -5.80 8.82
C ILE A 23 -21.26 -4.73 9.75
N LYS A 24 -20.60 -3.56 9.84
CA LYS A 24 -21.06 -2.46 10.70
C LYS A 24 -22.44 -1.95 10.31
N SER A 25 -22.73 -1.82 9.01
CA SER A 25 -24.02 -1.35 8.53
C SER A 25 -25.13 -2.37 8.85
N LEU A 26 -24.87 -3.68 8.69
CA LEU A 26 -25.82 -4.72 9.08
C LEU A 26 -26.02 -4.80 10.61
N GLU A 27 -24.98 -4.56 11.41
CA GLU A 27 -25.09 -4.46 12.87
C GLU A 27 -25.97 -3.29 13.29
N LYS A 28 -25.85 -2.12 12.64
CA LYS A 28 -26.72 -0.96 12.86
C LYS A 28 -28.18 -1.25 12.52
N LEU A 29 -28.41 -2.06 11.48
CA LEU A 29 -29.75 -2.55 11.15
C LEU A 29 -30.30 -3.56 12.18
N GLY A 30 -29.45 -4.13 13.03
CA GLY A 30 -29.84 -5.12 14.03
C GLY A 30 -29.75 -6.56 13.54
N VAL A 31 -29.17 -6.81 12.36
CA VAL A 31 -29.07 -8.16 11.78
C VAL A 31 -28.32 -9.14 12.68
N LYS A 32 -27.38 -8.65 13.49
CA LYS A 32 -26.64 -9.45 14.49
C LYS A 32 -27.54 -10.21 15.46
N TYR A 33 -28.77 -9.74 15.71
CA TYR A 33 -29.69 -10.42 16.61
C TYR A 33 -30.43 -11.59 15.95
N PHE A 34 -30.54 -11.57 14.61
CA PHE A 34 -31.15 -12.66 13.84
C PHE A 34 -30.08 -13.67 13.38
N TRP A 35 -28.91 -13.15 13.00
CA TRP A 35 -27.81 -13.92 12.44
C TRP A 35 -26.51 -13.58 13.18
N THR A 36 -26.28 -14.29 14.29
CA THR A 36 -25.14 -14.07 15.20
C THR A 36 -23.78 -14.35 14.53
N GLY A 37 -23.74 -15.28 13.57
CA GLY A 37 -22.54 -15.64 12.80
C GLY A 37 -22.22 -14.70 11.63
N MET A 38 -23.04 -13.67 11.38
CA MET A 38 -22.94 -12.77 10.24
C MET A 38 -21.52 -12.26 9.96
N SER A 39 -20.87 -11.71 10.99
CA SER A 39 -19.55 -11.09 10.82
C SER A 39 -18.51 -12.11 10.37
N SER A 40 -18.54 -13.33 10.92
CA SER A 40 -17.62 -14.41 10.53
C SER A 40 -17.85 -14.85 9.08
N GLU A 41 -19.12 -15.02 8.69
CA GLU A 41 -19.48 -15.44 7.34
C GLU A 41 -19.11 -14.38 6.29
N ILE A 42 -19.37 -13.09 6.56
CA ILE A 42 -19.00 -12.00 5.64
C ILE A 42 -17.48 -11.87 5.49
N LEU A 43 -16.72 -12.09 6.56
CA LEU A 43 -15.26 -12.09 6.48
C LEU A 43 -14.71 -13.20 5.58
N LYS A 44 -15.37 -14.36 5.52
CA LYS A 44 -15.00 -15.50 4.66
C LYS A 44 -15.36 -15.32 3.18
N MET A 45 -16.29 -14.41 2.83
CA MET A 45 -16.68 -14.14 1.43
C MET A 45 -15.47 -13.76 0.59
N ASN A 46 -15.51 -13.99 -0.72
CA ASN A 46 -14.43 -13.53 -1.59
C ASN A 46 -14.49 -12.01 -1.75
N HIS A 47 -15.70 -11.45 -1.85
CA HIS A 47 -15.93 -10.02 -2.05
C HIS A 47 -17.09 -9.51 -1.21
N TYR A 48 -17.01 -8.27 -0.72
CA TYR A 48 -18.10 -7.62 0.02
C TYR A 48 -19.39 -7.42 -0.81
N LYS A 49 -19.33 -7.61 -2.13
CA LYS A 49 -20.50 -7.49 -3.04
C LYS A 49 -21.45 -8.66 -2.90
N GLU A 50 -20.96 -9.80 -2.40
CA GLU A 50 -21.78 -10.98 -2.10
C GLU A 50 -22.84 -10.69 -1.03
N VAL A 51 -22.67 -9.62 -0.23
CA VAL A 51 -23.67 -9.16 0.73
C VAL A 51 -25.02 -8.85 0.08
N ALA A 52 -25.05 -8.41 -1.19
CA ALA A 52 -26.29 -8.20 -1.93
C ALA A 52 -27.14 -9.48 -2.08
N ASN A 53 -26.51 -10.65 -1.98
CA ASN A 53 -27.16 -11.95 -2.16
C ASN A 53 -27.65 -12.57 -0.84
N LEU A 54 -27.51 -11.87 0.28
CA LEU A 54 -27.85 -12.39 1.61
C LEU A 54 -29.32 -12.22 2.01
N THR A 55 -30.18 -11.83 1.06
CA THR A 55 -31.62 -11.61 1.29
C THR A 55 -32.27 -12.81 1.97
N ASP A 56 -32.13 -14.01 1.39
CA ASP A 56 -32.77 -15.21 1.91
C ASP A 56 -32.19 -15.64 3.26
N VAL A 57 -30.88 -15.48 3.44
CA VAL A 57 -30.18 -15.80 4.70
C VAL A 57 -30.71 -14.94 5.84
N ILE A 58 -30.74 -13.62 5.63
CA ILE A 58 -31.17 -12.64 6.64
C ILE A 58 -32.66 -12.78 6.90
N TYR A 59 -33.47 -12.89 5.86
CA TYR A 59 -34.92 -12.97 5.99
C TYR A 59 -35.36 -14.26 6.68
N THR A 60 -34.77 -15.41 6.33
CA THR A 60 -35.07 -16.69 6.97
C THR A 60 -34.65 -16.70 8.44
N ALA A 61 -33.48 -16.16 8.75
CA ALA A 61 -33.02 -16.01 10.14
C ALA A 61 -33.95 -15.10 10.95
N LYS A 62 -34.38 -13.98 10.36
CA LYS A 62 -35.34 -13.07 10.97
C LYS A 62 -36.65 -13.79 11.30
N LEU A 63 -37.27 -14.47 10.33
CA LEU A 63 -38.56 -15.15 10.54
C LEU A 63 -38.50 -16.11 11.74
N LYS A 64 -37.48 -16.98 11.78
CA LYS A 64 -37.31 -17.94 12.88
C LYS A 64 -37.21 -17.26 14.24
N VAL A 65 -36.40 -16.21 14.34
CA VAL A 65 -36.25 -15.49 15.61
C VAL A 65 -37.56 -14.79 15.97
N CYS A 66 -38.18 -14.07 15.04
CA CYS A 66 -39.39 -13.29 15.30
C CYS A 66 -40.60 -14.14 15.71
N ASP A 67 -40.73 -15.36 15.22
CA ASP A 67 -41.83 -16.28 15.56
C ASP A 67 -41.78 -16.78 17.01
N GLU A 68 -40.59 -16.77 17.63
CA GLU A 68 -40.36 -17.29 18.99
C GLU A 68 -40.29 -16.17 20.05
N LEU A 69 -40.39 -14.89 19.65
CA LEU A 69 -40.23 -13.76 20.56
C LEU A 69 -41.51 -13.40 21.33
N THR A 70 -41.32 -12.90 22.54
CA THR A 70 -42.36 -12.13 23.24
C THR A 70 -42.70 -10.86 22.47
N TYR A 71 -43.91 -10.32 22.68
CA TYR A 71 -44.39 -9.11 22.01
C TYR A 71 -43.40 -7.93 22.11
N ASP A 72 -42.88 -7.65 23.30
CA ASP A 72 -41.93 -6.54 23.51
C ASP A 72 -40.62 -6.74 22.72
N ASN A 73 -40.11 -7.96 22.65
CA ASN A 73 -38.89 -8.25 21.89
C ASN A 73 -39.15 -8.22 20.39
N PHE A 74 -40.33 -8.66 19.94
CA PHE A 74 -40.75 -8.57 18.55
C PHE A 74 -40.77 -7.10 18.07
N VAL A 75 -41.39 -6.21 18.85
CA VAL A 75 -41.45 -4.77 18.53
C VAL A 75 -40.03 -4.18 18.49
N ASN A 76 -39.19 -4.47 19.49
CA ASN A 76 -37.86 -3.87 19.59
C ASN A 76 -36.84 -4.42 18.57
N MET A 77 -37.06 -5.61 18.01
CA MET A 77 -36.13 -6.23 17.08
C MET A 77 -36.70 -6.28 15.66
N CYS A 78 -37.82 -6.97 15.48
CA CYS A 78 -38.40 -7.29 14.18
C CYS A 78 -39.04 -6.06 13.53
N GLU A 79 -39.87 -5.32 14.27
CA GLU A 79 -40.47 -4.09 13.75
C GLU A 79 -39.42 -3.00 13.56
N GLN A 80 -38.48 -2.85 14.50
CA GLN A 80 -37.37 -1.89 14.36
C GLN A 80 -36.49 -2.19 13.14
N PHE A 81 -36.22 -3.47 12.85
CA PHE A 81 -35.54 -3.85 11.61
C PHE A 81 -36.36 -3.42 10.39
N ASP A 82 -37.65 -3.75 10.36
CA ASP A 82 -38.56 -3.41 9.25
C ASP A 82 -38.69 -1.91 9.02
N ILE A 83 -38.70 -1.09 10.07
CA ILE A 83 -38.66 0.37 9.99
C ILE A 83 -37.34 0.82 9.35
N LYS A 84 -36.19 0.32 9.82
CA LYS A 84 -34.87 0.73 9.33
C LYS A 84 -34.64 0.38 7.85
N ILE A 85 -35.26 -0.69 7.36
CA ILE A 85 -35.18 -1.08 5.94
C ILE A 85 -36.32 -0.49 5.09
N GLY A 86 -37.27 0.24 5.70
CA GLY A 86 -38.35 0.95 5.01
C GLY A 86 -39.57 0.10 4.66
N VAL A 87 -39.77 -1.06 5.31
CA VAL A 87 -41.04 -1.82 5.23
C VAL A 87 -42.16 -1.07 5.94
N TYR A 88 -41.86 -0.45 7.08
CA TYR A 88 -42.77 0.43 7.82
C TYR A 88 -42.25 1.86 7.78
N THR A 89 -43.16 2.82 7.62
CA THR A 89 -42.89 4.23 7.90
C THR A 89 -43.84 4.73 8.99
N GLU A 90 -43.54 5.87 9.60
CA GLU A 90 -44.39 6.47 10.66
C GLU A 90 -45.82 6.74 10.18
N GLU A 91 -46.04 6.86 8.86
CA GLU A 91 -47.33 7.18 8.24
C GLU A 91 -47.99 5.98 7.54
N VAL A 92 -47.23 4.96 7.11
CA VAL A 92 -47.76 3.85 6.28
C VAL A 92 -47.25 2.50 6.76
N LYS A 93 -48.20 1.62 7.14
CA LYS A 93 -47.94 0.18 7.26
C LYS A 93 -47.77 -0.42 5.86
N ASN A 94 -46.64 -1.09 5.60
CA ASN A 94 -46.26 -1.67 4.30
C ASN A 94 -45.89 -0.65 3.21
N ALA A 95 -45.10 0.37 3.55
CA ALA A 95 -44.55 1.32 2.58
C ALA A 95 -43.73 0.62 1.47
N LEU A 96 -43.08 -0.50 1.81
CA LEU A 96 -42.37 -1.36 0.86
C LEU A 96 -42.62 -2.83 1.21
N LEU A 97 -42.86 -3.67 0.19
CA LEU A 97 -42.98 -5.11 0.43
C LEU A 97 -41.63 -5.65 0.95
N PRO A 98 -41.62 -6.53 1.98
CA PRO A 98 -40.40 -7.10 2.56
C PRO A 98 -39.46 -7.73 1.52
N LYS A 99 -40.04 -8.31 0.46
CA LYS A 99 -39.33 -8.88 -0.70
C LYS A 99 -38.40 -7.87 -1.40
N TYR A 100 -38.72 -6.58 -1.38
CA TYR A 100 -37.90 -5.53 -2.01
C TYR A 100 -37.08 -4.74 -0.99
N ALA A 101 -37.57 -4.60 0.24
CA ALA A 101 -36.90 -3.82 1.27
C ALA A 101 -35.54 -4.39 1.66
N VAL A 102 -35.45 -5.71 1.87
CA VAL A 102 -34.19 -6.36 2.23
C VAL A 102 -33.13 -6.23 1.11
N PRO A 103 -33.41 -6.60 -0.17
CA PRO A 103 -32.46 -6.36 -1.25
C PRO A 103 -32.04 -4.91 -1.40
N ASN A 104 -32.97 -3.96 -1.27
CA ASN A 104 -32.65 -2.54 -1.38
C ASN A 104 -31.69 -2.08 -0.27
N ALA A 105 -31.94 -2.50 0.97
CA ALA A 105 -31.03 -2.23 2.09
C ALA A 105 -29.64 -2.83 1.84
N LEU A 106 -29.56 -4.09 1.38
CA LEU A 106 -28.29 -4.75 1.09
C LEU A 106 -27.53 -4.07 -0.04
N ASN A 107 -28.22 -3.64 -1.11
CA ASN A 107 -27.60 -2.89 -2.21
C ASN A 107 -27.06 -1.53 -1.75
N ARG A 108 -27.78 -0.82 -0.87
CA ARG A 108 -27.28 0.42 -0.25
C ARG A 108 -26.01 0.18 0.55
N ILE A 109 -25.97 -0.89 1.34
CA ILE A 109 -24.79 -1.28 2.12
C ILE A 109 -23.62 -1.63 1.21
N VAL A 110 -23.86 -2.38 0.13
CA VAL A 110 -22.82 -2.72 -0.85
C VAL A 110 -22.30 -1.46 -1.55
N SER A 111 -23.17 -0.48 -1.83
CA SER A 111 -22.75 0.80 -2.40
C SER A 111 -21.89 1.61 -1.42
N GLU A 112 -22.25 1.67 -0.14
CA GLU A 112 -21.44 2.33 0.90
C GLU A 112 -20.08 1.63 1.05
N ALA A 113 -20.08 0.30 1.12
CA ALA A 113 -18.88 -0.52 1.18
C ALA A 113 -17.99 -0.34 -0.06
N GLU A 114 -18.58 -0.15 -1.25
CA GLU A 114 -17.84 0.09 -2.48
C GLU A 114 -17.11 1.44 -2.48
N THR A 115 -17.74 2.49 -1.96
CA THR A 115 -17.08 3.80 -1.81
C THR A 115 -15.85 3.68 -0.92
N THR A 116 -16.00 3.13 0.29
CA THR A 116 -14.87 2.95 1.21
C THR A 116 -13.81 1.99 0.65
N ALA A 117 -14.21 0.92 -0.03
CA ALA A 117 -13.27 -0.01 -0.65
C ALA A 117 -12.40 0.67 -1.71
N LYS A 118 -12.98 1.58 -2.52
CA LYS A 118 -12.24 2.37 -3.52
C LYS A 118 -11.27 3.35 -2.86
N GLU A 119 -11.72 4.09 -1.86
CA GLU A 119 -10.87 5.03 -1.12
C GLU A 119 -9.66 4.33 -0.48
N VAL A 120 -9.89 3.19 0.19
CA VAL A 120 -8.82 2.39 0.79
C VAL A 120 -7.92 1.77 -0.28
N PHE A 121 -8.48 1.31 -1.39
CA PHE A 121 -7.69 0.80 -2.52
C PHE A 121 -6.72 1.86 -3.05
N GLU A 122 -7.19 3.08 -3.32
CA GLU A 122 -6.37 4.15 -3.87
C GLU A 122 -5.30 4.61 -2.89
N ALA A 123 -5.67 4.81 -1.63
CA ALA A 123 -4.76 5.22 -0.57
C ALA A 123 -3.65 4.20 -0.36
N GLU A 124 -4.01 2.92 -0.19
CA GLU A 124 -3.03 1.87 0.12
C GLU A 124 -2.18 1.50 -1.11
N SER A 125 -2.76 1.49 -2.31
CA SER A 125 -2.00 1.25 -3.53
C SER A 125 -0.91 2.29 -3.73
N THR A 126 -1.24 3.57 -3.48
CA THR A 126 -0.31 4.68 -3.59
C THR A 126 0.75 4.63 -2.51
N ARG A 127 0.34 4.40 -1.25
CA ARG A 127 1.25 4.31 -0.10
C ARG A 127 2.29 3.20 -0.29
N ILE A 128 1.86 2.00 -0.64
CA ILE A 128 2.75 0.85 -0.86
C ILE A 128 3.64 1.06 -2.08
N ALA A 129 3.12 1.60 -3.18
CA ALA A 129 3.94 1.87 -4.36
C ALA A 129 5.03 2.91 -4.06
N ALA A 130 4.72 3.94 -3.29
CA ALA A 130 5.69 4.94 -2.85
C ALA A 130 6.75 4.31 -1.94
N GLU A 131 6.34 3.54 -0.93
CA GLU A 131 7.24 2.85 0.01
C GLU A 131 8.22 1.93 -0.72
N ILE A 132 7.73 1.11 -1.67
CA ILE A 132 8.60 0.23 -2.48
C ILE A 132 9.56 1.05 -3.35
N THR A 133 9.09 2.14 -3.96
CA THR A 133 9.93 2.98 -4.83
C THR A 133 11.03 3.67 -4.03
N GLU A 134 10.71 4.16 -2.84
CA GLU A 134 11.69 4.77 -1.92
C GLU A 134 12.74 3.74 -1.48
N GLN A 135 12.30 2.55 -1.05
CA GLN A 135 13.22 1.46 -0.67
C GLN A 135 14.14 1.07 -1.84
N GLN A 136 13.61 0.93 -3.05
CA GLN A 136 14.42 0.61 -4.23
C GLN A 136 15.41 1.72 -4.57
N THR A 137 14.98 2.97 -4.50
CA THR A 137 15.84 4.13 -4.77
C THR A 137 16.96 4.25 -3.73
N ALA A 138 16.65 4.03 -2.45
CA ALA A 138 17.65 4.03 -1.38
C ALA A 138 18.71 2.94 -1.59
N VAL A 139 18.30 1.72 -1.97
CA VAL A 139 19.23 0.61 -2.27
C VAL A 139 20.11 0.93 -3.47
N ILE A 140 19.53 1.51 -4.54
CA ILE A 140 20.28 1.91 -5.73
C ILE A 140 21.29 3.01 -5.38
N ASN A 141 20.88 4.04 -4.65
CA ASN A 141 21.75 5.14 -4.25
C ASN A 141 22.89 4.66 -3.35
N ALA A 142 22.62 3.77 -2.40
CA ALA A 142 23.66 3.18 -1.55
C ALA A 142 24.68 2.38 -2.38
N THR A 143 24.21 1.56 -3.31
CA THR A 143 25.08 0.78 -4.20
C THR A 143 25.90 1.68 -5.11
N TYR A 144 25.26 2.68 -5.72
CA TYR A 144 25.91 3.63 -6.61
C TYR A 144 26.96 4.49 -5.87
N SER A 145 26.67 4.94 -4.65
CA SER A 145 27.62 5.65 -3.79
C SER A 145 28.84 4.79 -3.49
N SER A 146 28.65 3.50 -3.17
CA SER A 146 29.76 2.56 -2.96
C SER A 146 30.65 2.43 -4.20
N TRP A 147 30.04 2.35 -5.39
CA TRP A 147 30.78 2.27 -6.66
C TRP A 147 31.51 3.59 -6.98
N GLN A 148 30.88 4.75 -6.72
CA GLN A 148 31.54 6.04 -6.86
C GLN A 148 32.78 6.15 -5.96
N ILE A 149 32.67 5.75 -4.68
CA ILE A 149 33.81 5.76 -3.74
C ILE A 149 34.96 4.90 -4.29
N ALA A 150 34.67 3.69 -4.78
CA ALA A 150 35.67 2.80 -5.35
C ALA A 150 36.36 3.42 -6.59
N ILE A 151 35.59 4.05 -7.49
CA ILE A 151 36.11 4.72 -8.69
C ILE A 151 36.98 5.93 -8.28
N THR A 152 36.50 6.79 -7.37
CA THR A 152 37.24 7.96 -6.89
C THR A 152 38.56 7.54 -6.24
N ALA A 153 38.55 6.50 -5.42
CA ALA A 153 39.77 5.96 -4.80
C ALA A 153 40.77 5.47 -5.86
N SER A 154 40.31 4.76 -6.89
CA SER A 154 41.15 4.28 -8.00
C SER A 154 41.78 5.45 -8.79
N VAL A 155 41.02 6.51 -9.08
CA VAL A 155 41.54 7.70 -9.77
C VAL A 155 42.62 8.40 -8.94
N ILE A 156 42.38 8.59 -7.63
CA ILE A 156 43.36 9.19 -6.72
C ILE A 156 44.66 8.38 -6.71
N ALA A 157 44.56 7.05 -6.66
CA ALA A 157 45.73 6.17 -6.67
C ALA A 157 46.58 6.35 -7.95
N ILE A 158 45.95 6.39 -9.12
CA ILE A 158 46.64 6.63 -10.41
C ILE A 158 47.35 7.98 -10.41
N VAL A 159 46.67 9.05 -9.96
CA VAL A 159 47.24 10.41 -9.90
C VAL A 159 48.48 10.45 -9.00
N VAL A 160 48.44 9.79 -7.83
CA VAL A 160 49.59 9.72 -6.92
C VAL A 160 50.78 9.00 -7.56
N ILE A 161 50.55 7.88 -8.25
CA ILE A 161 51.62 7.14 -8.96
C ILE A 161 52.27 8.02 -10.04
N VAL A 162 51.46 8.72 -10.84
CA VAL A 162 51.94 9.63 -11.88
C VAL A 162 52.75 10.79 -11.27
N LEU A 163 52.29 11.38 -10.16
CA LEU A 163 53.02 12.43 -9.45
C LEU A 163 54.39 11.96 -8.98
N ILE A 164 54.49 10.76 -8.40
CA ILE A 164 55.77 10.17 -7.97
C ILE A 164 56.70 10.00 -9.17
N MET A 165 56.20 9.48 -10.31
CA MET A 165 57.00 9.34 -11.53
C MET A 165 57.52 10.69 -12.03
N VAL A 166 56.69 11.74 -12.01
CA VAL A 166 57.08 13.10 -12.43
C VAL A 166 58.16 13.66 -11.51
N ILE A 167 58.02 13.52 -10.19
CA ILE A 167 59.02 14.01 -9.21
C ILE A 167 60.37 13.32 -9.43
N ILE A 168 60.39 11.99 -9.49
CA ILE A 168 61.61 11.20 -9.73
C ILE A 168 62.22 11.58 -11.08
N TYR A 169 61.40 11.70 -12.13
CA TYR A 169 61.83 12.14 -13.45
C TYR A 169 62.49 13.53 -13.42
N LEU A 170 61.88 14.50 -12.74
CA LEU A 170 62.45 15.84 -12.60
C LEU A 170 63.79 15.82 -11.88
N ILE A 171 63.92 15.04 -10.81
CA ILE A 171 65.19 14.84 -10.09
C ILE A 171 66.26 14.25 -11.03
N LEU A 172 65.91 13.18 -11.76
CA LEU A 172 66.83 12.54 -12.70
C LEU A 172 67.22 13.48 -13.85
N ARG A 173 66.26 14.21 -14.42
CA ARG A 173 66.47 15.19 -15.49
C ARG A 173 67.37 16.33 -15.01
N TYR A 174 67.13 16.84 -13.82
CA TYR A 174 67.95 17.88 -13.20
C TYR A 174 69.39 17.40 -12.99
N ARG A 175 69.58 16.17 -12.49
CA ARG A 175 70.92 15.56 -12.35
C ARG A 175 71.63 15.39 -13.70
N ARG A 176 70.94 14.92 -14.75
CA ARG A 176 71.51 14.79 -16.10
C ARG A 176 71.96 16.14 -16.66
N LYS A 177 71.12 17.18 -16.55
CA LYS A 177 71.47 18.54 -17.03
C LYS A 177 72.68 19.11 -16.26
N LYS A 178 72.76 18.91 -14.94
CA LYS A 178 73.91 19.35 -14.14
C LYS A 178 75.21 18.64 -14.55
N LYS A 179 75.15 17.34 -14.84
CA LYS A 179 76.31 16.59 -15.37
C LYS A 179 76.80 17.16 -16.71
N MET A 180 75.89 17.48 -17.63
CA MET A 180 76.26 18.05 -18.94
C MET A 180 76.86 19.46 -18.84
N LYS A 181 76.33 20.32 -17.96
CA LYS A 181 76.91 21.65 -17.72
C LYS A 181 78.35 21.59 -17.21
N LYS A 182 78.64 20.66 -16.28
CA LYS A 182 80.01 20.42 -15.81
C LYS A 182 80.94 19.97 -16.95
N LYS A 183 80.49 19.05 -17.81
CA LYS A 183 81.30 18.58 -18.95
C LYS A 183 81.68 19.71 -19.93
N LEU A 184 80.76 20.63 -20.22
CA LEU A 184 81.04 21.78 -21.09
C LEU A 184 82.10 22.73 -20.52
N GLN A 185 82.14 22.93 -19.20
CA GLN A 185 83.17 23.73 -18.55
C GLN A 185 84.55 23.05 -18.62
N TYR A 186 84.60 21.73 -18.48
CA TYR A 186 85.87 20.99 -18.64
C TYR A 186 86.42 21.03 -20.06
N ILE A 187 85.57 20.98 -21.09
CA ILE A 187 86.02 21.10 -22.49
C ILE A 187 86.63 22.49 -22.73
N LYS A 188 85.98 23.55 -22.25
CA LYS A 188 86.50 24.92 -22.39
C LYS A 188 87.85 25.17 -21.71
N LEU A 189 88.09 24.55 -20.55
CA LEU A 189 89.35 24.68 -19.81
C LEU A 189 90.55 23.94 -20.47
N LEU A 190 90.28 23.04 -21.42
CA LEU A 190 91.31 22.27 -22.12
C LEU A 190 91.62 22.86 -23.52
N GLU A 191 90.86 23.87 -23.94
CA GLU A 191 90.97 24.50 -25.26
C GLU A 191 91.73 25.85 -25.19
N GLU A 192 91.98 26.38 -23.98
CA GLU A 192 93.02 27.39 -23.68
C GLU A 192 94.36 26.71 -23.35
#